data_AF-A0A651HBW6-F1
#
_entry.id   AF-A0A651HBW6-F1
#
_cell.length_a   1.000
_cell.length_b   1.000
_cell.length_c   1.000
_cell.angle_alpha   90.00
_cell.angle_beta   90.00
_cell.angle_gamma   90.00
#
_symmetry.space_group_name_H-M   'P 1'
#
loop_
_entity.id
_entity.type
_entity.pdbx_description
1 polymer ?
#
loop_
_entity_poly.entity_id
_entity_poly.type
_entity_poly.pdbx_seq_one_letter_code
_entity_poly.pdbx_strand_id
1 'polypeptide(L)' 'MIIVTRIGTTDEELDRIRERVESMGLRTHLSRGENRTIIGCIGDEE' A
#
# COMPACT_ATOMS: atom_id res chain seq x y z
N MET A 1 2.01 -9.26 3.64
CA MET A 1 2.78 -8.11 4.17
C MET A 1 1.86 -6.94 4.49
N ILE A 2 2.20 -6.06 5.45
CA ILE A 2 1.46 -4.80 5.71
C ILE A 2 2.43 -3.61 5.64
N ILE A 3 2.01 -2.54 4.96
CA ILE A 3 2.74 -1.27 4.89
C ILE A 3 1.92 -0.21 5.61
N VAL A 4 2.55 0.52 6.53
CA VAL A 4 1.93 1.65 7.23
C VAL A 4 2.59 2.93 6.73
N THR A 5 1.80 3.86 6.19
CA THR A 5 2.35 5.09 5.60
C THR A 5 2.76 6.09 6.68
N ARG A 6 3.52 7.11 6.27
CA ARG A 6 3.73 8.30 7.10
C ARG A 6 2.44 9.13 7.13
N ILE A 7 2.37 10.08 8.07
CA ILE A 7 1.24 11.03 8.15
C ILE A 7 1.33 11.97 6.93
N GLY A 8 0.19 12.22 6.29
CA GLY A 8 0.11 13.12 5.14
C GLY A 8 0.63 12.54 3.83
N THR A 9 0.81 11.22 3.75
CA THR A 9 1.13 10.56 2.47
C THR A 9 0.05 10.86 1.44
N THR A 10 0.46 11.34 0.27
CA THR A 10 -0.48 11.77 -0.79
C THR A 10 -1.02 10.60 -1.58
N ASP A 11 -2.11 10.81 -2.31
CA ASP A 11 -2.67 9.77 -3.18
C ASP A 11 -1.67 9.38 -4.29
N GLU A 12 -0.86 10.30 -4.83
CA GLU A 12 0.19 9.94 -5.80
C GLU A 12 1.30 9.06 -5.19
N GLU A 13 1.65 9.28 -3.92
CA GLU A 13 2.60 8.42 -3.22
C GLU A 13 2.01 7.03 -2.96
N LEU A 14 0.72 6.95 -2.60
CA LEU A 14 0.01 5.67 -2.42
C LEU A 14 -0.03 4.87 -3.73
N ASP A 15 -0.30 5.53 -4.85
CA ASP A 15 -0.33 4.91 -6.17
C ASP A 15 1.04 4.32 -6.55
N ARG A 16 2.14 5.05 -6.30
CA ARG A 16 3.49 4.53 -6.52
C ARG A 16 3.80 3.29 -5.67
N ILE A 17 3.37 3.28 -4.41
CA ILE A 17 3.55 2.11 -3.53
C ILE A 17 2.75 0.94 -4.09
N ARG A 18 1.52 1.18 -4.53
CA ARG A 18 0.66 0.15 -5.11
C ARG A 18 1.25 -0.44 -6.39
N GLU A 19 1.67 0.39 -7.34
CA GLU A 19 2.32 -0.06 -8.58
C GLU A 19 3.55 -0.92 -8.27
N ARG A 20 4.34 -0.54 -7.28
CA ARG A 20 5.52 -1.32 -6.87
C ARG A 20 5.13 -2.68 -6.30
N VAL A 21 4.13 -2.73 -5.43
CA VAL A 21 3.65 -3.99 -4.83
C VAL A 21 3.00 -4.89 -5.90
N GLU A 22 2.21 -4.32 -6.80
CA GLU A 22 1.59 -5.06 -7.92
C GLU A 22 2.65 -5.57 -8.91
N SER A 23 3.75 -4.85 -9.13
CA SER A 23 4.89 -5.33 -9.94
C SER A 23 5.58 -6.57 -9.36
N MET A 24 5.37 -6.86 -8.06
CA MET A 24 5.87 -8.05 -7.39
C MET A 24 4.86 -9.20 -7.42
N GLY A 25 3.74 -9.07 -8.15
CA GLY A 25 2.68 -10.09 -8.23
C GLY A 25 1.68 -10.07 -7.06
N LEU A 26 1.80 -9.10 -6.15
CA LEU A 26 0.93 -8.96 -4.99
C LEU A 26 -0.27 -8.06 -5.30
N ARG A 27 -1.38 -8.27 -4.59
CA ARG A 27 -2.54 -7.36 -4.62
C ARG A 27 -2.55 -6.44 -3.42
N THR A 28 -2.91 -5.18 -3.63
CA THR A 28 -3.01 -4.19 -2.54
C THR A 28 -4.45 -3.95 -2.08
N HIS A 29 -4.62 -3.71 -0.79
CA HIS A 29 -5.85 -3.23 -0.17
C HIS A 29 -5.57 -1.99 0.68
N LEU A 30 -6.16 -0.85 0.33
CA LEU A 30 -5.98 0.42 1.04
C LEU A 30 -7.01 0.57 2.15
N SER A 31 -6.54 0.80 3.38
CA SER A 31 -7.35 1.20 4.53
C SER A 31 -6.97 2.62 4.93
N ARG A 32 -7.81 3.59 4.56
CA ARG A 32 -7.58 5.02 4.86
C ARG A 32 -8.12 5.33 6.26
N GLY A 33 -7.21 5.61 7.19
CA GLY A 33 -7.54 6.14 8.51
C GLY A 33 -7.47 7.66 8.54
N GLU A 34 -7.87 8.24 9.68
CA GLU A 34 -7.87 9.70 9.88
C GLU A 34 -6.48 10.35 9.73
N ASN A 35 -5.43 9.65 10.18
CA ASN A 35 -4.05 10.19 10.20
C ASN A 35 -3.09 9.46 9.26
N ARG A 36 -3.39 8.21 8.89
CA ARG A 36 -2.50 7.34 8.12
C ARG A 36 -3.31 6.39 7.25
N THR A 37 -2.70 5.96 6.15
CA THR A 37 -3.22 4.89 5.32
C THR A 37 -2.40 3.62 5.56
N ILE A 38 -3.10 2.50 5.69
CA ILE A 38 -2.49 1.17 5.78
C ILE A 38 -2.72 0.46 4.44
N ILE A 39 -1.70 -0.19 3.92
CA ILE A 39 -1.75 -0.96 2.69
C ILE A 39 -1.52 -2.43 3.04
N GLY A 40 -2.57 -3.22 2.97
CA GLY A 40 -2.46 -4.68 3.02
C GLY A 40 -1.95 -5.21 1.69
N CYS A 41 -0.90 -6.02 1.71
CA CYS A 41 -0.34 -6.67 0.53
C CYS A 41 -0.65 -8.18 0.62
N ILE A 42 -1.47 -8.68 -0.30
CA ILE A 42 -2.07 -10.01 -0.29
C ILE A 42 -1.62 -10.77 -1.53
N GLY A 43 -1.09 -11.96 -1.33
CA GLY A 43 -0.53 -12.82 -2.36
C GLY A 43 0.64 -13.61 -1.78
N ASP A 44 1.02 -14.69 -2.45
CA ASP A 44 2.26 -15.39 -2.12
C ASP A 44 3.40 -14.69 -2.87
N GLU A 45 4.39 -14.22 -2.10
CA GLU A 45 5.70 -13.91 -2.66
C GLU A 45 6.33 -15.28 -2.97
N GLU A 46 6.39 -15.68 -4.25
CA GLU A 46 7.23 -16.82 -4.68
C GLU A 46 8.71 -16.54 -4.39
#